data_AF-A0A351SYS0-F1
#
_entry.id   AF-A0A351SYS0-F1
#
_cell.length_a   1.000
_cell.length_b   1.000
_cell.length_c   1.000
_cell.angle_alpha   90.00
_cell.angle_beta   90.00
_cell.angle_gamma   90.00
#
_symmetry.space_group_name_H-M   'P 1'
#
loop_
_entity.id
_entity.type
_entity.pdbx_description
1 polymer ?
#
loop_
_entity_poly.entity_id
_entity_poly.type
_entity_poly.pdbx_seq_one_letter_code
_entity_poly.pdbx_strand_id
1 'polypeptide(L)'
;MTERPCVYLVDGSSYIFRAFFALPPLSNSSGLPTHAIYGFTTMTLKFLKRYQPVYLAVLLDAGRVTFRNHLYQEYKSNRPEAPPDLIPQFPYIRKVLQAMNIAVLELQGYEADDLIATLSGFFSAQGVQVVIVSGDKDLMQLVGEGVSLLDTAKDKWITIDGVKEKFGVEPRRVVEVMGLMGDPSDNIPGVKGIGEKTAIALIQRYHSLENLYDHLQELEETGLKGIERIRKALVAGKDAAFLSRELATVRTDVPIQLTLKDLHYQGWQSEKLRELFVELNFTKLIEGLDANN
;
A
#
# COMPACT_ATOMS: atom_id res chain seq x y z
N MET A 1 11.80 -12.99 -28.15
CA MET A 1 10.91 -11.99 -27.52
C MET A 1 11.74 -11.33 -26.44
N THR A 2 12.07 -10.06 -26.57
CA THR A 2 12.76 -9.32 -25.51
C THR A 2 11.84 -9.24 -24.29
N GLU A 3 12.30 -9.77 -23.17
CA GLU A 3 11.58 -9.75 -21.89
C GLU A 3 11.28 -8.29 -21.52
N ARG A 4 10.02 -7.98 -21.16
CA ARG A 4 9.64 -6.62 -20.76
C ARG A 4 10.35 -6.30 -19.43
N PRO A 5 10.95 -5.11 -19.26
CA PRO A 5 11.57 -4.75 -17.99
C PRO A 5 10.52 -4.77 -16.87
N CYS A 6 10.94 -5.15 -15.66
CA CYS A 6 10.06 -5.26 -14.49
C CYS A 6 10.59 -4.40 -13.34
N VAL A 7 9.72 -3.58 -12.75
CA VAL A 7 10.00 -2.76 -11.57
C VAL A 7 9.17 -3.20 -10.38
N TYR A 8 9.81 -3.30 -9.23
CA TYR A 8 9.16 -3.59 -7.96
C TYR A 8 9.01 -2.30 -7.15
N LEU A 9 7.78 -1.99 -6.74
CA LEU A 9 7.45 -0.85 -5.89
C LEU A 9 6.98 -1.39 -4.54
N VAL A 10 7.84 -1.29 -3.53
CA VAL A 10 7.58 -1.85 -2.20
C VAL A 10 6.95 -0.79 -1.31
N ASP A 11 5.80 -1.11 -0.73
CA ASP A 11 5.20 -0.35 0.36
C ASP A 11 6.04 -0.55 1.63
N GLY A 12 6.98 0.37 1.83
CA GLY A 12 7.94 0.34 2.91
C GLY A 12 7.30 0.61 4.25
N SER A 13 6.34 1.54 4.33
CA SER A 13 5.62 1.86 5.56
C SER A 13 4.92 0.63 6.12
N SER A 14 4.13 -0.08 5.32
CA SER A 14 3.47 -1.32 5.73
C SER A 14 4.47 -2.40 6.14
N TYR A 15 5.58 -2.52 5.41
CA TYR A 15 6.67 -3.44 5.76
C TYR A 15 7.28 -3.16 7.14
N ILE A 16 7.49 -1.89 7.49
CA ILE A 16 8.08 -1.47 8.76
C ILE A 16 7.16 -1.83 9.92
N PHE A 17 5.87 -1.46 9.83
CA PHE A 17 4.90 -1.80 10.89
C PHE A 17 4.74 -3.31 11.04
N ARG A 18 4.69 -4.06 9.93
CA ARG A 18 4.67 -5.52 9.96
C ARG A 18 5.89 -6.09 10.66
N ALA A 19 7.09 -5.60 10.36
CA ALA A 19 8.32 -6.02 11.02
C ALA A 19 8.31 -5.73 12.53
N PHE A 20 7.82 -4.56 12.92
CA PHE A 20 7.69 -4.14 14.33
C PHE A 20 6.78 -5.10 15.12
N PHE A 21 5.60 -5.42 14.61
CA PHE A 21 4.64 -6.28 15.33
C PHE A 21 4.94 -7.79 15.23
N ALA A 22 5.75 -8.22 14.25
CA ALA A 22 6.08 -9.63 14.05
C ALA A 22 7.19 -10.16 14.97
N LEU A 23 8.02 -9.28 15.53
CA LEU A 23 9.17 -9.67 16.35
C LEU A 23 9.00 -9.17 17.79
N PRO A 24 9.51 -9.93 18.79
CA PRO A 24 9.55 -9.45 20.16
C PRO A 24 10.44 -8.19 20.26
N PRO A 25 10.24 -7.33 21.28
CA PRO A 25 11.13 -6.21 21.53
C PRO A 25 12.59 -6.66 21.67
N LEU A 26 13.45 -6.09 20.85
CA LEU A 26 14.91 -6.23 20.90
C LEU A 26 15.52 -4.85 21.00
N SER A 27 16.68 -4.76 21.65
CA SER A 27 17.50 -3.55 21.74
C SER A 27 18.99 -3.87 21.56
N ASN A 28 19.76 -2.91 21.08
CA ASN A 28 21.22 -3.01 21.02
C ASN A 28 21.86 -2.71 22.40
N SER A 29 23.18 -2.79 22.48
CA SER A 29 23.97 -2.55 23.70
C SER A 29 23.82 -1.13 24.27
N SER A 30 23.38 -0.17 23.46
CA SER A 30 23.12 1.22 23.87
C SER A 30 21.67 1.46 24.31
N GLY A 31 20.83 0.42 24.30
CA GLY A 31 19.41 0.51 24.66
C GLY A 31 18.49 0.96 23.51
N LEU A 32 19.01 1.20 22.29
CA LEU A 32 18.19 1.53 21.13
C LEU A 32 17.34 0.31 20.74
N PRO A 33 16.01 0.42 20.62
CA PRO A 33 15.17 -0.65 20.07
C PRO A 33 15.57 -0.98 18.62
N THR A 34 15.64 -2.26 18.24
CA THR A 34 16.15 -2.69 16.93
C THR A 34 15.30 -3.73 16.20
N HIS A 35 14.24 -4.23 16.82
CA HIS A 35 13.45 -5.34 16.28
C HIS A 35 12.74 -5.02 14.96
N ALA A 36 12.24 -3.80 14.75
CA ALA A 36 11.66 -3.40 13.46
C ALA A 36 12.75 -3.30 12.38
N ILE A 37 13.92 -2.74 12.70
CA ILE A 37 15.06 -2.67 11.78
C ILE A 37 15.48 -4.09 11.37
N TYR A 38 15.63 -4.99 12.34
CA TYR A 38 16.02 -6.38 12.10
C TYR A 38 15.00 -7.12 11.22
N GLY A 39 13.72 -7.01 11.55
CA GLY A 39 12.62 -7.64 10.81
C GLY A 39 12.55 -7.12 9.39
N PHE A 40 12.55 -5.79 9.22
CA PHE A 40 12.50 -5.13 7.92
C PHE A 40 13.68 -5.55 7.03
N THR A 41 14.89 -5.53 7.60
CA THR A 41 16.13 -5.95 6.91
C THR A 41 16.04 -7.40 6.47
N THR A 42 15.62 -8.30 7.35
CA THR A 42 15.47 -9.74 7.05
C THR A 42 14.45 -9.98 5.94
N MET A 43 13.32 -9.29 5.99
CA MET A 43 12.27 -9.38 4.96
C MET A 43 12.75 -8.85 3.62
N THR A 44 13.50 -7.75 3.62
CA THR A 44 14.10 -7.16 2.41
C THR A 44 15.14 -8.11 1.79
N LEU A 45 16.04 -8.68 2.59
CA LEU A 45 17.03 -9.66 2.11
C LEU A 45 16.36 -10.91 1.51
N LYS A 46 15.31 -11.43 2.15
CA LYS A 46 14.51 -12.55 1.61
C LYS A 46 13.85 -12.19 0.29
N PHE A 47 13.29 -10.99 0.19
CA PHE A 47 12.68 -10.48 -1.02
C PHE A 47 13.71 -10.37 -2.16
N LEU A 48 14.86 -9.73 -1.92
CA LEU A 48 15.95 -9.59 -2.89
C LEU A 48 16.46 -10.97 -3.36
N LYS A 49 16.65 -11.91 -2.44
CA LYS A 49 17.10 -13.27 -2.77
C LYS A 49 16.09 -14.03 -3.63
N ARG A 50 14.79 -13.88 -3.34
CA ARG A 50 13.72 -14.62 -4.03
C ARG A 50 13.39 -14.05 -5.41
N TYR A 51 13.29 -12.73 -5.50
CA TYR A 51 12.78 -12.06 -6.70
C TYR A 51 13.88 -11.45 -7.57
N GLN A 52 15.10 -11.29 -7.06
CA GLN A 52 16.27 -10.76 -7.78
C GLN A 52 15.92 -9.53 -8.65
N PRO A 53 15.32 -8.47 -8.07
CA PRO A 53 14.80 -7.36 -8.84
C PRO A 53 15.94 -6.58 -9.53
N VAL A 54 15.74 -6.25 -10.81
CA VAL A 54 16.62 -5.36 -11.56
C VAL A 54 16.29 -3.89 -11.26
N TYR A 55 15.01 -3.58 -11.11
CA TYR A 55 14.53 -2.25 -10.73
C TYR A 55 13.67 -2.34 -9.46
N LEU A 56 13.99 -1.51 -8.46
CA LEU A 56 13.38 -1.56 -7.14
C LEU A 56 13.32 -0.17 -6.51
N ALA A 57 12.15 0.18 -5.96
CA ALA A 57 11.98 1.30 -5.06
C ALA A 57 11.25 0.86 -3.79
N VAL A 58 11.60 1.48 -2.67
CA VAL A 58 10.85 1.41 -1.41
C VAL A 58 10.20 2.76 -1.16
N LEU A 59 8.89 2.76 -0.99
CA LEU A 59 8.09 3.97 -0.81
C LEU A 59 7.70 4.09 0.67
N LEU A 60 7.93 5.27 1.24
CA LEU A 60 7.67 5.57 2.64
C LEU A 60 6.73 6.75 2.77
N ASP A 61 5.91 6.75 3.81
CA ASP A 61 5.11 7.92 4.17
C ASP A 61 5.98 9.04 4.71
N ALA A 62 5.79 10.25 4.19
CA ALA A 62 6.54 11.44 4.58
C ALA A 62 5.83 12.28 5.66
N GLY A 63 5.11 11.61 6.58
CA GLY A 63 4.37 12.24 7.66
C GLY A 63 2.91 11.79 7.75
N ARG A 64 2.16 12.40 8.67
CA ARG A 64 0.75 12.06 8.93
C ARG A 64 -0.27 12.93 8.22
N VAL A 65 0.13 14.12 7.78
CA VAL A 65 -0.79 15.10 7.17
C VAL A 65 -0.63 15.05 5.66
N THR A 66 -1.72 14.72 4.99
CA THR A 66 -1.81 14.67 3.53
C THR A 66 -3.00 15.48 3.03
N PHE A 67 -3.18 15.54 1.72
CA PHE A 67 -4.36 16.16 1.10
C PHE A 67 -5.68 15.56 1.65
N ARG A 68 -5.69 14.29 2.06
CA ARG A 68 -6.89 13.63 2.62
C ARG A 68 -7.31 14.24 3.95
N ASN A 69 -6.37 14.68 4.80
CA ASN A 69 -6.72 15.34 6.07
C ASN A 69 -7.34 16.73 5.85
N HIS A 70 -7.04 17.39 4.73
CA HIS A 70 -7.71 18.64 4.35
C HIS A 70 -9.13 18.42 3.83
N LEU A 71 -9.38 17.29 3.15
CA LEU A 71 -10.70 16.88 2.68
C LEU A 71 -11.60 16.38 3.82
N TYR A 72 -11.02 15.64 4.77
CA TYR A 72 -11.72 15.04 5.90
C TYR A 72 -10.81 14.96 7.13
N GLN A 73 -11.09 15.80 8.12
CA GLN A 73 -10.24 15.95 9.32
C GLN A 73 -10.10 14.65 10.12
N GLU A 74 -11.12 13.80 10.06
CA GLU A 74 -11.19 12.55 10.80
C GLU A 74 -10.47 11.40 10.07
N TYR A 75 -9.92 11.62 8.87
CA TYR A 75 -9.19 10.62 8.11
C TYR A 75 -8.00 10.07 8.91
N LYS A 76 -7.93 8.74 9.06
CA LYS A 76 -6.93 8.01 9.86
C LYS A 76 -6.80 8.49 11.32
N SER A 77 -7.77 9.25 11.85
CA SER A 77 -7.70 9.79 13.22
C SER A 77 -7.78 8.72 14.30
N ASN A 78 -8.34 7.56 13.97
CA ASN A 78 -8.40 6.38 14.83
C ASN A 78 -7.11 5.55 14.83
N ARG A 79 -6.14 5.84 13.94
CA ARG A 79 -4.87 5.12 13.90
C ARG A 79 -3.98 5.60 15.07
N PRO A 80 -3.49 4.70 15.94
CA PRO A 80 -2.63 5.09 17.04
C PRO A 80 -1.34 5.74 16.52
N GLU A 81 -0.73 6.59 17.34
CA GLU A 81 0.61 7.12 17.04
C GLU A 81 1.62 5.99 16.87
N ALA A 82 2.68 6.26 16.10
CA ALA A 82 3.78 5.30 15.98
C ALA A 82 4.29 4.97 17.40
N PRO A 83 4.45 3.69 17.75
CA PRO A 83 4.93 3.31 19.07
C PRO A 83 6.26 4.02 19.42
N PRO A 84 6.47 4.49 20.66
CA PRO A 84 7.69 5.20 21.04
C PRO A 84 8.98 4.44 20.69
N ASP A 85 8.95 3.12 20.78
CA ASP A 85 10.07 2.24 20.43
C ASP A 85 10.30 2.11 18.92
N LEU A 86 9.29 2.38 18.09
CA LEU A 86 9.41 2.37 16.63
C LEU A 86 10.02 3.66 16.10
N ILE A 87 9.68 4.80 16.69
CA ILE A 87 10.13 6.13 16.24
C ILE A 87 11.65 6.22 16.03
N PRO A 88 12.52 5.80 16.98
CA PRO A 88 13.97 5.89 16.80
C PRO A 88 14.51 4.91 15.76
N GLN A 89 13.71 3.94 15.29
CA GLN A 89 14.12 2.94 14.30
C GLN A 89 13.99 3.44 12.86
N PHE A 90 13.10 4.41 12.57
CA PHE A 90 12.89 4.92 11.21
C PHE A 90 14.16 5.47 10.53
N PRO A 91 15.03 6.27 11.20
CA PRO A 91 16.27 6.74 10.58
C PRO A 91 17.23 5.58 10.24
N TYR A 92 17.29 4.55 11.07
CA TYR A 92 18.15 3.38 10.82
C TYR A 92 17.62 2.52 9.68
N ILE A 93 16.30 2.40 9.50
CA ILE A 93 15.72 1.73 8.34
C ILE A 93 16.14 2.45 7.05
N ARG A 94 16.11 3.79 7.02
CA ARG A 94 16.62 4.57 5.87
C ARG A 94 18.12 4.34 5.65
N LYS A 95 18.94 4.32 6.71
CA LYS A 95 20.37 3.98 6.62
C LYS A 95 20.60 2.57 6.05
N VAL A 96 19.80 1.58 6.47
CA VAL A 96 19.88 0.21 5.92
C VAL A 96 19.55 0.21 4.44
N LEU A 97 18.45 0.84 4.02
CA LEU A 97 18.06 0.92 2.60
C LEU A 97 19.13 1.63 1.75
N GLN A 98 19.72 2.70 2.28
CA GLN A 98 20.83 3.41 1.64
C GLN A 98 22.07 2.52 1.52
N ALA A 99 22.47 1.81 2.58
CA ALA A 99 23.56 0.84 2.54
C ALA A 99 23.26 -0.32 1.58
N MET A 100 21.98 -0.65 1.39
CA MET A 100 21.53 -1.61 0.39
C MET A 100 21.51 -1.08 -1.05
N ASN A 101 21.77 0.22 -1.30
CA ASN A 101 21.58 0.86 -2.60
C ASN A 101 20.16 0.68 -3.16
N ILE A 102 19.14 0.74 -2.29
CA ILE A 102 17.74 0.71 -2.70
C ILE A 102 17.23 2.15 -2.82
N ALA A 103 16.56 2.48 -3.91
CA ALA A 103 15.91 3.78 -4.07
C ALA A 103 14.81 3.93 -3.03
N VAL A 104 14.85 5.01 -2.24
CA VAL A 104 13.84 5.34 -1.23
C VAL A 104 13.11 6.59 -1.68
N LEU A 105 11.79 6.49 -1.79
CA LEU A 105 10.93 7.58 -2.26
C LEU A 105 9.93 7.96 -1.17
N GLU A 106 9.88 9.25 -0.84
CA GLU A 106 8.94 9.83 0.11
C GLU A 106 8.68 11.28 -0.30
N LEU A 107 7.44 11.76 -0.21
CA LEU A 107 7.08 13.14 -0.57
C LEU A 107 6.04 13.69 0.40
N GLN A 108 6.34 14.84 1.02
CA GLN A 108 5.41 15.49 1.94
C GLN A 108 4.08 15.84 1.26
N GLY A 109 2.98 15.67 2.00
CA GLY A 109 1.63 15.91 1.51
C GLY A 109 0.97 14.73 0.80
N TYR A 110 1.72 13.66 0.53
CA TYR A 110 1.26 12.44 -0.13
C TYR A 110 1.59 11.19 0.68
N GLU A 111 0.79 10.15 0.52
CA GLU A 111 1.03 8.84 1.12
C GLU A 111 1.88 7.97 0.19
N ALA A 112 2.53 6.95 0.73
CA ALA A 112 3.29 5.97 -0.07
C ALA A 112 2.43 5.38 -1.19
N ASP A 113 1.14 5.13 -0.92
CA ASP A 113 0.18 4.58 -1.87
C ASP A 113 -0.05 5.48 -3.08
N ASP A 114 -0.03 6.81 -2.89
CA ASP A 114 -0.19 7.78 -3.98
C ASP A 114 1.04 7.81 -4.89
N LEU A 115 2.24 7.67 -4.31
CA LEU A 115 3.47 7.55 -5.07
C LEU A 115 3.51 6.22 -5.83
N ILE A 116 3.09 5.12 -5.20
CA ILE A 116 2.97 3.80 -5.83
C ILE A 116 2.02 3.88 -7.03
N ALA A 117 0.83 4.46 -6.84
CA ALA A 117 -0.17 4.60 -7.89
C ALA A 117 0.34 5.41 -9.08
N THR A 118 0.96 6.56 -8.80
CA THR A 118 1.55 7.44 -9.83
C THR A 118 2.64 6.73 -10.64
N LEU A 119 3.58 6.07 -9.96
CA LEU A 119 4.67 5.35 -10.62
C LEU A 119 4.16 4.11 -11.37
N SER A 120 3.16 3.43 -10.84
CA SER A 120 2.55 2.27 -11.49
C SER A 120 1.92 2.66 -12.83
N GLY A 121 1.13 3.73 -12.86
CA GLY A 121 0.58 4.27 -14.10
C GLY A 121 1.66 4.75 -15.07
N PHE A 122 2.65 5.48 -14.58
CA PHE A 122 3.74 6.02 -15.40
C PHE A 122 4.58 4.93 -16.08
N PHE A 123 5.00 3.89 -15.35
CA PHE A 123 5.85 2.83 -15.89
C PHE A 123 5.06 1.84 -16.76
N SER A 124 3.84 1.48 -16.36
CA SER A 124 2.99 0.59 -17.17
C SER A 124 2.66 1.20 -18.54
N ALA A 125 2.41 2.52 -18.60
CA ALA A 125 2.21 3.24 -19.86
C ALA A 125 3.42 3.20 -20.80
N GLN A 126 4.63 2.95 -20.26
CA GLN A 126 5.87 2.77 -21.01
C GLN A 126 6.16 1.29 -21.35
N GLY A 127 5.23 0.39 -21.08
CA GLY A 127 5.37 -1.05 -21.33
C GLY A 127 6.23 -1.80 -20.30
N VAL A 128 6.60 -1.16 -19.20
CA VAL A 128 7.30 -1.78 -18.06
C VAL A 128 6.29 -2.57 -17.24
N GLN A 129 6.64 -3.78 -16.82
CA GLN A 129 5.85 -4.54 -15.85
C GLN A 129 6.06 -3.95 -14.45
N VAL A 130 4.98 -3.67 -13.73
CA VAL A 130 5.03 -3.13 -12.38
C VAL A 130 4.52 -4.19 -11.41
N VAL A 131 5.32 -4.48 -10.39
CA VAL A 131 4.93 -5.32 -9.25
C VAL A 131 4.88 -4.46 -8.01
N ILE A 132 3.67 -4.17 -7.56
CA ILE A 132 3.43 -3.53 -6.27
C ILE A 132 3.61 -4.59 -5.19
N VAL A 133 4.42 -4.31 -4.18
CA VAL A 133 4.70 -5.25 -3.09
C VAL A 133 4.06 -4.70 -1.82
N SER A 134 2.80 -5.07 -1.59
CA SER A 134 2.03 -4.68 -0.42
C SER A 134 0.93 -5.71 -0.11
N GLY A 135 0.50 -5.73 1.15
CA GLY A 135 -0.71 -6.44 1.58
C GLY A 135 -1.94 -5.53 1.66
N ASP A 136 -1.79 -4.23 1.34
CA ASP A 136 -2.88 -3.27 1.42
C ASP A 136 -3.95 -3.58 0.37
N LYS A 137 -5.20 -3.59 0.82
CA LYS A 137 -6.36 -3.83 -0.03
C LYS A 137 -6.63 -2.64 -0.95
N ASP A 138 -6.23 -1.44 -0.57
CA ASP A 138 -6.58 -0.22 -1.29
C ASP A 138 -5.80 -0.16 -2.62
N LEU A 139 -4.57 -0.68 -2.64
CA LEU A 139 -3.75 -0.84 -3.83
C LEU A 139 -4.30 -1.88 -4.83
N MET A 140 -5.30 -2.67 -4.45
CA MET A 140 -5.97 -3.60 -5.37
C MET A 140 -6.70 -2.86 -6.50
N GLN A 141 -7.01 -1.57 -6.33
CA GLN A 141 -7.59 -0.72 -7.38
C GLN A 141 -6.65 -0.52 -8.59
N LEU A 142 -5.34 -0.72 -8.41
CA LEU A 142 -4.31 -0.53 -9.43
C LEU A 142 -4.02 -1.79 -10.25
N VAL A 143 -4.51 -2.96 -9.83
CA VAL A 143 -4.25 -4.23 -10.52
C VAL A 143 -4.85 -4.20 -11.92
N GLY A 144 -4.07 -4.56 -12.94
CA GLY A 144 -4.53 -4.44 -14.32
C GLY A 144 -3.47 -4.84 -15.34
N GLU A 145 -3.61 -4.34 -16.57
CA GLU A 145 -2.63 -4.60 -17.61
C GLU A 145 -1.27 -4.00 -17.24
N GLY A 146 -0.25 -4.86 -17.12
CA GLY A 146 1.11 -4.43 -16.77
C GLY A 146 1.33 -4.08 -15.30
N VAL A 147 0.32 -4.20 -14.43
CA VAL A 147 0.43 -3.93 -12.99
C VAL A 147 -0.10 -5.13 -12.19
N SER A 148 0.74 -5.69 -11.33
CA SER A 148 0.42 -6.81 -10.44
C SER A 148 0.68 -6.44 -8.98
N LEU A 149 -0.06 -7.04 -8.06
CA LEU A 149 0.12 -6.85 -6.62
C LEU A 149 0.59 -8.16 -5.98
N LEU A 150 1.61 -8.06 -5.12
CA LEU A 150 2.25 -9.17 -4.42
C LEU A 150 2.19 -8.96 -2.91
N ASP A 151 1.41 -9.79 -2.22
CA ASP A 151 1.41 -9.88 -0.75
C ASP A 151 2.47 -10.89 -0.30
N THR A 152 3.62 -10.37 0.11
CA THR A 152 4.76 -11.18 0.58
C THR A 152 4.56 -11.81 1.97
N ALA A 153 3.56 -11.38 2.75
CA ALA A 153 3.24 -12.06 4.00
C ALA A 153 2.51 -13.37 3.74
N LYS A 154 1.64 -13.38 2.71
CA LYS A 154 0.84 -14.55 2.33
C LYS A 154 1.44 -15.34 1.18
N ASP A 155 2.55 -14.86 0.62
CA ASP A 155 3.15 -15.37 -0.62
C ASP A 155 2.11 -15.48 -1.76
N LYS A 156 1.22 -14.49 -1.86
CA LYS A 156 0.08 -14.49 -2.78
C LYS A 156 0.19 -13.37 -3.80
N TRP A 157 0.11 -13.75 -5.08
CA TRP A 157 -0.15 -12.82 -6.17
C TRP A 157 -1.63 -12.49 -6.24
N ILE A 158 -1.96 -11.21 -6.28
CA ILE A 158 -3.31 -10.70 -6.41
C ILE A 158 -3.50 -10.31 -7.87
N THR A 159 -4.25 -11.15 -8.59
CA THR A 159 -4.68 -10.92 -9.97
C THR A 159 -6.03 -10.20 -9.99
N ILE A 160 -6.50 -9.82 -11.19
CA ILE A 160 -7.86 -9.29 -11.40
C ILE A 160 -8.92 -10.22 -10.78
N ASP A 161 -8.75 -11.54 -10.90
CA ASP A 161 -9.67 -12.50 -10.30
C ASP A 161 -9.62 -12.50 -8.78
N GLY A 162 -8.43 -12.32 -8.18
CA GLY A 162 -8.30 -12.11 -6.74
C GLY A 162 -8.97 -10.82 -6.26
N VAL A 163 -9.00 -9.78 -7.09
CA VAL A 163 -9.77 -8.56 -6.80
C VAL A 163 -11.28 -8.82 -6.87
N LYS A 164 -11.75 -9.53 -7.90
CA LYS A 164 -13.15 -9.93 -8.03
C LYS A 164 -13.60 -10.86 -6.89
N GLU A 165 -12.75 -11.77 -6.44
CA GLU A 165 -13.02 -12.65 -5.29
C GLU A 165 -13.28 -11.83 -4.02
N LYS A 166 -12.48 -10.80 -3.80
CA LYS A 166 -12.56 -9.98 -2.58
C LYS A 166 -13.64 -8.90 -2.64
N PHE A 167 -13.69 -8.13 -3.73
CA PHE A 167 -14.57 -6.97 -3.86
C PHE A 167 -15.76 -7.19 -4.79
N GLY A 168 -15.90 -8.36 -5.40
CA GLY A 168 -16.99 -8.68 -6.34
C GLY A 168 -16.97 -7.86 -7.64
N VAL A 169 -15.99 -6.98 -7.84
CA VAL A 169 -15.92 -6.04 -8.96
C VAL A 169 -14.52 -6.01 -9.57
N GLU A 170 -14.40 -5.39 -10.74
CA GLU A 170 -13.10 -5.14 -11.37
C GLU A 170 -12.27 -4.10 -10.56
N PRO A 171 -10.92 -4.16 -10.62
CA PRO A 171 -10.01 -3.24 -9.91
C PRO A 171 -10.41 -1.77 -9.94
N ARG A 172 -10.71 -1.24 -11.14
CA ARG A 172 -11.14 0.15 -11.34
C ARG A 172 -12.42 0.56 -10.59
N ARG A 173 -13.20 -0.40 -10.09
CA ARG A 173 -14.46 -0.17 -9.35
C ARG A 173 -14.32 -0.42 -7.86
N VAL A 174 -13.15 -0.82 -7.36
CA VAL A 174 -12.91 -1.04 -5.92
C VAL A 174 -13.26 0.23 -5.13
N VAL A 175 -12.86 1.40 -5.63
CA VAL A 175 -13.16 2.71 -5.01
C VAL A 175 -14.66 3.02 -4.94
N GLU A 176 -15.46 2.55 -5.91
CA GLU A 176 -16.91 2.73 -5.91
C GLU A 176 -17.56 1.91 -4.79
N VAL A 177 -17.06 0.68 -4.56
CA VAL A 177 -17.50 -0.18 -3.45
C VAL A 177 -17.10 0.45 -2.13
N MET A 178 -15.84 0.87 -1.99
CA MET A 178 -15.34 1.55 -0.79
C MET A 178 -16.07 2.86 -0.50
N GLY A 179 -16.48 3.61 -1.53
CA GLY A 179 -17.31 4.79 -1.37
C GLY A 179 -18.62 4.49 -0.62
N LEU A 180 -19.25 3.35 -0.90
CA LEU A 180 -20.48 2.94 -0.23
C LEU A 180 -20.24 2.33 1.16
N MET A 181 -19.29 1.40 1.30
CA MET A 181 -19.09 0.68 2.56
C MET A 181 -18.20 1.42 3.57
N GLY A 182 -17.45 2.42 3.13
CA GLY A 182 -16.42 3.07 3.92
C GLY A 182 -15.20 2.18 4.18
N ASP A 183 -14.32 2.67 5.04
CA ASP A 183 -13.19 1.91 5.57
C ASP A 183 -12.94 2.26 7.03
N PRO A 184 -13.40 1.43 7.98
CA PRO A 184 -13.17 1.67 9.39
C PRO A 184 -11.69 1.74 9.79
N SER A 185 -10.78 1.06 9.07
CA SER A 185 -9.34 1.09 9.36
C SER A 185 -8.74 2.48 9.14
N ASP A 186 -9.30 3.24 8.21
CA ASP A 186 -8.86 4.58 7.82
C ASP A 186 -9.83 5.67 8.23
N ASN A 187 -10.83 5.27 9.03
CA ASN A 187 -11.95 6.10 9.44
C ASN A 187 -12.73 6.71 8.26
N ILE A 188 -12.73 6.06 7.10
CA ILE A 188 -13.52 6.48 5.94
C ILE A 188 -15.00 6.14 6.21
N PRO A 189 -15.92 7.11 6.16
CA PRO A 189 -17.25 6.96 6.78
C PRO A 189 -18.20 6.03 6.03
N GLY A 190 -18.16 6.03 4.69
CA GLY A 190 -19.13 5.34 3.84
C GLY A 190 -20.56 5.82 4.03
N VAL A 191 -21.52 5.03 3.51
CA VAL A 191 -22.95 5.26 3.72
C VAL A 191 -23.44 4.44 4.91
N LYS A 192 -23.89 5.13 5.96
CA LYS A 192 -24.38 4.47 7.18
C LYS A 192 -25.49 3.46 6.86
N GLY A 193 -25.25 2.20 7.20
CA GLY A 193 -26.19 1.09 6.98
C GLY A 193 -26.02 0.37 5.65
N ILE A 194 -25.05 0.77 4.82
CA ILE A 194 -24.62 0.04 3.63
C ILE A 194 -23.29 -0.65 3.96
N GLY A 195 -23.36 -1.97 4.17
CA GLY A 195 -22.15 -2.79 4.37
C GLY A 195 -21.60 -3.33 3.06
N GLU A 196 -20.44 -3.99 3.14
CA GLU A 196 -19.71 -4.59 2.01
C GLU A 196 -20.61 -5.35 1.03
N LYS A 197 -21.41 -6.31 1.50
CA LYS A 197 -22.29 -7.12 0.62
C LYS A 197 -23.27 -6.27 -0.19
N THR A 198 -23.86 -5.26 0.44
CA THR A 198 -24.81 -4.34 -0.20
C THR A 198 -24.08 -3.44 -1.18
N ALA A 199 -22.93 -2.88 -0.80
CA ALA A 199 -22.09 -2.05 -1.65
C ALA A 199 -21.67 -2.79 -2.93
N ILE A 200 -21.17 -4.02 -2.78
CA ILE A 200 -20.76 -4.89 -3.90
C ILE A 200 -21.94 -5.13 -4.85
N ALA A 201 -23.11 -5.54 -4.33
CA ALA A 201 -24.28 -5.81 -5.16
C ALA A 201 -24.75 -4.57 -5.94
N LEU A 202 -24.72 -3.39 -5.31
CA LEU A 202 -25.07 -2.13 -5.96
C LEU A 202 -24.07 -1.78 -7.07
N ILE A 203 -22.76 -1.86 -6.82
CA ILE A 203 -21.74 -1.52 -7.83
C ILE A 203 -21.63 -2.58 -8.93
N GLN A 204 -21.92 -3.85 -8.65
CA GLN A 204 -22.04 -4.87 -9.70
C GLN A 204 -23.15 -4.51 -10.70
N ARG A 205 -24.28 -3.98 -10.21
CA ARG A 205 -25.42 -3.59 -11.06
C ARG A 205 -25.20 -2.25 -11.75
N TYR A 206 -24.80 -1.23 -11.00
CA TYR A 206 -24.78 0.16 -11.46
C TYR A 206 -23.39 0.64 -11.88
N HIS A 207 -22.34 -0.10 -11.58
CA HIS A 207 -20.95 0.13 -12.00
C HIS A 207 -20.24 1.37 -11.44
N SER A 208 -20.96 2.42 -11.05
CA SER A 208 -20.44 3.68 -10.49
C SER A 208 -21.43 4.28 -9.50
N LEU A 209 -20.95 5.13 -8.60
CA LEU A 209 -21.79 5.93 -7.72
C LEU A 209 -22.75 6.82 -8.51
N GLU A 210 -22.27 7.52 -9.54
CA GLU A 210 -23.10 8.39 -10.37
C GLU A 210 -24.31 7.65 -10.93
N ASN A 211 -24.06 6.53 -11.62
CA ASN A 211 -25.13 5.73 -12.22
C ASN A 211 -26.06 5.11 -11.16
N LEU A 212 -25.55 4.72 -9.99
CA LEU A 212 -26.37 4.27 -8.86
C LEU A 212 -27.32 5.38 -8.38
N TYR A 213 -26.80 6.60 -8.24
CA TYR A 213 -27.56 7.74 -7.75
C TYR A 213 -28.60 8.24 -8.75
N ASP A 214 -28.35 8.07 -10.05
CA ASP A 214 -29.31 8.38 -11.11
C ASP A 214 -30.48 7.37 -11.16
N HIS A 215 -30.29 6.14 -10.67
CA HIS A 215 -31.25 5.04 -10.75
C HIS A 215 -31.75 4.54 -9.39
N LEU A 216 -31.80 5.41 -8.35
CA LEU A 216 -32.26 5.02 -7.02
C LEU A 216 -33.70 4.49 -6.95
N GLN A 217 -34.52 4.73 -7.98
CA GLN A 217 -35.89 4.21 -8.07
C GLN A 217 -35.97 2.78 -8.62
N GLU A 218 -34.86 2.22 -9.13
CA GLU A 218 -34.79 0.91 -9.79
C GLU A 218 -34.05 -0.13 -8.93
N LEU A 219 -33.84 0.17 -7.64
CA LEU A 219 -33.09 -0.68 -6.72
C LEU A 219 -33.72 -2.06 -6.52
N GLU A 220 -35.02 -2.22 -6.76
CA GLU A 220 -35.74 -3.49 -6.72
C GLU A 220 -35.11 -4.54 -7.64
N GLU A 221 -34.48 -4.13 -8.75
CA GLU A 221 -33.84 -5.01 -9.71
C GLU A 221 -32.55 -5.66 -9.19
N THR A 222 -32.00 -5.19 -8.06
CA THR A 222 -30.77 -5.76 -7.49
C THR A 222 -31.02 -7.01 -6.65
N GLY A 223 -32.28 -7.37 -6.38
CA GLY A 223 -32.64 -8.52 -5.53
C GLY A 223 -32.27 -8.34 -4.04
N LEU A 224 -31.90 -7.13 -3.62
CA LEU A 224 -31.55 -6.83 -2.23
C LEU A 224 -32.80 -6.75 -1.35
N LYS A 225 -32.67 -7.19 -0.09
CA LYS A 225 -33.74 -7.06 0.90
C LYS A 225 -33.70 -5.67 1.53
N GLY A 226 -34.87 -5.11 1.84
CA GLY A 226 -34.96 -3.82 2.53
C GLY A 226 -34.63 -2.63 1.62
N ILE A 227 -35.02 -2.69 0.35
CA ILE A 227 -34.81 -1.65 -0.66
C ILE A 227 -35.13 -0.26 -0.13
N GLU A 228 -36.27 -0.09 0.56
CA GLU A 228 -36.66 1.23 1.00
C GLU A 228 -35.77 1.81 2.12
N ARG A 229 -35.18 0.94 2.94
CA ARG A 229 -34.16 1.34 3.91
C ARG A 229 -32.84 1.69 3.21
N ILE A 230 -32.45 0.90 2.21
CA ILE A 230 -31.25 1.13 1.41
C ILE A 230 -31.35 2.46 0.66
N ARG A 231 -32.48 2.71 -0.02
CA ARG A 231 -32.77 3.96 -0.72
C ARG A 231 -32.67 5.16 0.20
N LYS A 232 -33.33 5.11 1.37
CA LYS A 232 -33.24 6.17 2.38
C LYS A 232 -31.80 6.40 2.86
N ALA A 233 -31.04 5.34 3.09
CA ALA A 233 -29.63 5.44 3.49
C ALA A 233 -28.76 6.07 2.39
N LEU A 234 -28.95 5.65 1.13
CA LEU A 234 -28.22 6.21 -0.02
C LEU A 234 -28.52 7.69 -0.21
N VAL A 235 -29.80 8.09 -0.16
CA VAL A 235 -30.21 9.51 -0.26
C VAL A 235 -29.58 10.33 0.86
N ALA A 236 -29.68 9.88 2.11
CA ALA A 236 -29.14 10.60 3.26
C ALA A 236 -27.60 10.61 3.29
N GLY A 237 -26.95 9.59 2.72
CA GLY A 237 -25.50 9.42 2.74
C GLY A 237 -24.80 9.75 1.43
N LYS A 238 -25.45 10.46 0.49
CA LYS A 238 -24.87 10.77 -0.83
C LYS A 238 -23.49 11.44 -0.71
N ASP A 239 -23.41 12.53 0.03
CA ASP A 239 -22.15 13.27 0.17
C ASP A 239 -21.07 12.42 0.84
N ALA A 240 -21.44 11.61 1.83
CA ALA A 240 -20.52 10.68 2.48
C ALA A 240 -20.01 9.60 1.51
N ALA A 241 -20.84 9.13 0.58
CA ALA A 241 -20.44 8.15 -0.43
C ALA A 241 -19.37 8.72 -1.36
N PHE A 242 -19.61 9.92 -1.90
CA PHE A 242 -18.68 10.60 -2.81
C PHE A 242 -17.38 11.00 -2.10
N LEU A 243 -17.48 11.55 -0.87
CA LEU A 243 -16.31 11.83 -0.04
C LEU A 243 -15.49 10.56 0.24
N SER A 244 -16.16 9.47 0.59
CA SER A 244 -15.48 8.19 0.89
C SER A 244 -14.78 7.62 -0.33
N ARG A 245 -15.40 7.73 -1.52
CA ARG A 245 -14.75 7.35 -2.79
C ARG A 245 -13.50 8.20 -3.02
N GLU A 246 -13.58 9.51 -2.81
CA GLU A 246 -12.43 10.41 -2.99
C GLU A 246 -11.29 10.07 -2.01
N LEU A 247 -11.60 9.81 -0.74
CA LEU A 247 -10.61 9.41 0.26
C LEU A 247 -9.96 8.06 -0.06
N ALA A 248 -10.73 7.09 -0.55
CA ALA A 248 -10.23 5.76 -0.92
C ALA A 248 -9.46 5.73 -2.26
N THR A 249 -9.60 6.77 -3.08
CA THR A 249 -8.91 6.85 -4.37
C THR A 249 -7.45 7.24 -4.15
N VAL A 250 -6.52 6.43 -4.66
CA VAL A 250 -5.09 6.76 -4.67
C VAL A 250 -4.77 7.71 -5.82
N ARG A 251 -3.97 8.75 -5.56
CA ARG A 251 -3.60 9.75 -6.57
C ARG A 251 -2.63 9.16 -7.58
N THR A 252 -2.78 9.52 -8.85
CA THR A 252 -1.92 9.05 -9.95
C THR A 252 -1.13 10.19 -10.60
N ASP A 253 -1.19 11.37 -10.00
CA ASP A 253 -0.68 12.65 -10.47
C ASP A 253 0.28 13.32 -9.46
N VAL A 254 0.92 12.51 -8.60
CA VAL A 254 1.93 13.02 -7.66
C VAL A 254 3.09 13.65 -8.45
N PRO A 255 3.58 14.86 -8.08
CA PRO A 255 4.60 15.58 -8.83
C PRO A 255 6.01 14.99 -8.60
N ILE A 256 6.21 13.76 -9.04
CA ILE A 256 7.48 13.03 -8.97
C ILE A 256 8.00 12.74 -10.37
N GLN A 257 9.27 13.07 -10.62
CA GLN A 257 9.92 12.87 -11.92
C GLN A 257 11.07 11.88 -11.76
N LEU A 258 10.88 10.68 -12.28
CA LEU A 258 11.86 9.59 -12.22
C LEU A 258 11.86 8.82 -13.53
N THR A 259 12.99 8.22 -13.85
CA THR A 259 13.15 7.25 -14.92
C THR A 259 13.35 5.86 -14.34
N LEU A 260 13.13 4.83 -15.16
CA LEU A 260 13.38 3.45 -14.74
C LEU A 260 14.85 3.24 -14.31
N LYS A 261 15.79 3.97 -14.93
CA LYS A 261 17.23 3.89 -14.60
C LYS A 261 17.54 4.38 -13.18
N ASP A 262 16.79 5.35 -12.68
CA ASP A 262 16.96 5.87 -11.32
C ASP A 262 16.60 4.83 -10.25
N LEU A 263 15.86 3.79 -10.64
CA LEU A 263 15.43 2.68 -9.78
C LEU A 263 16.27 1.42 -9.96
N HIS A 264 17.36 1.47 -10.75
CA HIS A 264 18.19 0.31 -11.01
C HIS A 264 18.94 -0.15 -9.75
N TYR A 265 18.69 -1.39 -9.34
CA TYR A 265 19.31 -1.98 -8.16
C TYR A 265 20.71 -2.50 -8.50
N GLN A 266 21.73 -1.92 -7.87
CA GLN A 266 23.15 -2.20 -8.16
C GLN A 266 23.81 -3.17 -7.16
N GLY A 267 23.03 -3.79 -6.28
CA GLY A 267 23.56 -4.55 -5.15
C GLY A 267 23.99 -3.65 -3.99
N TRP A 268 24.18 -4.22 -2.80
CA TRP A 268 24.45 -3.47 -1.58
C TRP A 268 25.94 -3.20 -1.32
N GLN A 269 26.22 -2.22 -0.46
CA GLN A 269 27.56 -1.87 0.01
C GLN A 269 27.93 -2.71 1.23
N SER A 270 28.56 -3.87 1.03
CA SER A 270 28.83 -4.86 2.08
C SER A 270 29.53 -4.29 3.33
N GLU A 271 30.52 -3.42 3.16
CA GLU A 271 31.23 -2.80 4.29
C GLU A 271 30.33 -1.87 5.10
N LYS A 272 29.60 -0.95 4.46
CA LYS A 272 28.68 -0.04 5.16
C LYS A 272 27.56 -0.80 5.87
N LEU A 273 27.06 -1.86 5.24
CA LEU A 273 26.01 -2.68 5.81
C LEU A 273 26.55 -3.47 7.02
N ARG A 274 27.80 -3.97 6.96
CA ARG A 274 28.48 -4.62 8.09
C ARG A 274 28.68 -3.65 9.26
N GLU A 275 29.21 -2.46 9.01
CA GLU A 275 29.41 -1.42 10.04
C GLU A 275 28.09 -1.12 10.77
N LEU A 276 27.01 -0.93 10.02
CA LEU A 276 25.68 -0.67 10.56
C LEU A 276 25.15 -1.87 11.36
N PHE A 277 25.37 -3.10 10.90
CA PHE A 277 24.95 -4.29 11.64
C PHE A 277 25.75 -4.53 12.91
N VAL A 278 27.02 -4.11 12.97
CA VAL A 278 27.81 -4.13 14.21
C VAL A 278 27.21 -3.15 15.22
N GLU A 279 26.91 -1.91 14.80
CA GLU A 279 26.27 -0.88 15.63
C GLU A 279 24.90 -1.35 16.17
N LEU A 280 24.13 -2.07 15.36
CA LEU A 280 22.81 -2.60 15.71
C LEU A 280 22.85 -3.96 16.44
N ASN A 281 24.05 -4.53 16.65
CA ASN A 281 24.29 -5.87 17.21
C ASN A 281 23.58 -7.02 16.47
N PHE A 282 23.52 -6.98 15.14
CA PHE A 282 22.89 -7.99 14.29
C PHE A 282 23.86 -9.10 13.85
N THR A 283 24.41 -9.85 14.81
CA THR A 283 25.43 -10.90 14.56
C THR A 283 25.04 -11.90 13.47
N LYS A 284 23.80 -12.41 13.50
CA LYS A 284 23.30 -13.36 12.48
C LYS A 284 23.23 -12.77 11.06
N LEU A 285 22.96 -11.47 10.93
CA LEU A 285 22.92 -10.82 9.62
C LEU A 285 24.34 -10.58 9.10
N ILE A 286 25.31 -10.31 9.98
CA ILE A 286 26.73 -10.22 9.62
C ILE A 286 27.23 -11.56 9.06
N GLU A 287 26.98 -12.67 9.77
CA GLU A 287 27.31 -14.03 9.30
C GLU A 287 26.70 -14.33 7.92
N GLY A 288 25.46 -13.87 7.69
CA GLY A 288 24.78 -14.02 6.42
C GLY A 288 25.38 -13.21 5.27
N LEU A 289 26.05 -12.09 5.55
CA LEU A 289 26.78 -11.32 4.52
C LEU A 289 28.05 -12.05 4.10
N ASP A 290 28.77 -12.64 5.06
CA ASP A 290 30.02 -13.37 4.82
C ASP A 290 29.82 -14.63 3.97
N ALA A 291 28.65 -15.28 4.07
CA ALA A 291 28.35 -16.48 3.31
C ALA A 291 27.90 -16.23 1.85
N ASN A 292 27.64 -14.96 1.47
CA ASN A 292 27.17 -14.59 0.13
C ASN A 292 28.19 -13.74 -0.66
N ASN A 293 29.37 -13.46 -0.09
CA ASN A 293 30.55 -12.94 -0.79
C ASN A 293 31.39 -14.09 -1.34
#